data_AF-A0A2X4V536-F1
#
_entry.id   AF-A0A2X4V536-F1
#
_cell.length_a   1.000
_cell.length_b   1.000
_cell.length_c   1.000
_cell.angle_alpha   90.00
_cell.angle_beta   90.00
_cell.angle_gamma   90.00
#
_symmetry.space_group_name_H-M   'P 1'
#
loop_
_entity.id
_entity.type
_entity.pdbx_description
1 polymer ?
#
loop_
_entity_poly.entity_id
_entity_poly.type
_entity_poly.pdbx_seq_one_letter_code
_entity_poly.pdbx_strand_id
1 'polypeptide(L)'
;MVGEFNFWDGRRIPCACAVKTVSGSCSYPGESRQLYKYEIIDCYGNTQLKADPYAFEAQMRPDTASLVTPLPEVVENTPERQRANDFDRPISIYEVHLGSWRRHTDDNFWLSYGELAVQLIDYVKDMGFTHIELLPINEHPFDGSWGLSALGSTLRPGVSARRPISKPLWRRRTGPASM
;
A
#
# COMPACT_ATOMS: atom_id res chain seq x y z
N MET A 1 12.04 -7.95 -13.42
CA MET A 1 11.63 -7.49 -12.06
C MET A 1 12.80 -6.82 -11.40
N VAL A 2 12.58 -5.71 -10.69
CA VAL A 2 13.61 -4.98 -9.93
C VAL A 2 13.20 -4.80 -8.48
N GLY A 3 14.17 -4.75 -7.57
CA GLY A 3 13.93 -4.58 -6.14
C GLY A 3 15.23 -4.54 -5.35
N GLU A 4 15.12 -4.54 -4.03
CA GLU A 4 16.31 -4.53 -3.15
C GLU A 4 17.20 -5.75 -3.34
N PHE A 5 16.60 -6.92 -3.55
CA PHE A 5 17.30 -8.19 -3.75
C PHE A 5 18.20 -8.25 -4.97
N ASN A 6 17.94 -7.44 -5.99
CA ASN A 6 18.77 -7.38 -7.19
C ASN A 6 19.45 -6.02 -7.37
N PHE A 7 19.48 -5.19 -6.32
CA PHE A 7 20.05 -3.84 -6.35
C PHE A 7 19.42 -2.96 -7.44
N TRP A 8 18.12 -3.16 -7.68
CA TRP A 8 17.34 -2.46 -8.70
C TRP A 8 17.82 -2.70 -10.15
N ASP A 9 18.46 -3.84 -10.44
CA ASP A 9 18.94 -4.22 -11.77
C ASP A 9 18.05 -5.27 -12.45
N GLY A 10 17.30 -4.84 -13.48
CA GLY A 10 16.31 -5.67 -14.18
C GLY A 10 16.89 -6.80 -15.03
N ARG A 11 18.21 -6.76 -15.31
CA ARG A 11 18.90 -7.79 -16.11
C ARG A 11 19.05 -9.11 -15.37
N ARG A 12 18.95 -9.08 -14.03
CA ARG A 12 19.18 -10.24 -13.16
C ARG A 12 17.96 -11.15 -13.05
N ILE A 13 16.75 -10.59 -13.13
CA ILE A 13 15.50 -11.36 -13.05
C ILE A 13 14.58 -10.91 -14.20
N PRO A 14 14.81 -11.43 -15.43
CA PRO A 14 13.91 -11.18 -16.55
C PRO A 14 12.56 -11.87 -16.30
N CYS A 15 11.49 -11.20 -16.71
CA CYS A 15 10.15 -11.77 -16.67
C CYS A 15 9.82 -12.38 -18.04
N ALA A 16 9.29 -13.59 -18.05
CA ALA A 16 8.88 -14.25 -19.29
C ALA A 16 7.43 -13.91 -19.60
N CYS A 17 7.15 -13.48 -20.82
CA CYS A 17 5.78 -13.30 -21.29
C CYS A 17 5.25 -14.62 -21.85
N ALA A 18 4.05 -15.02 -21.43
CA ALA A 18 3.37 -16.15 -22.03
C ALA A 18 2.95 -15.80 -23.47
N VAL A 19 3.34 -16.59 -24.47
CA VAL A 19 3.08 -16.27 -25.90
C VAL A 19 1.58 -16.11 -26.23
N LYS A 20 0.69 -16.66 -25.40
CA LYS A 20 -0.78 -16.63 -25.60
C LYS A 20 -1.53 -15.64 -24.71
N THR A 21 -0.84 -14.95 -23.80
CA THR A 21 -1.46 -14.05 -22.82
C THR A 21 -0.60 -12.81 -22.65
N VAL A 22 -1.20 -11.63 -22.48
CA VAL A 22 -0.44 -10.39 -22.18
C VAL A 22 0.13 -10.40 -20.75
N SER A 23 0.13 -11.56 -20.07
CA SER A 23 0.68 -11.72 -18.72
C SER A 23 2.15 -12.14 -18.78
N GLY A 24 2.96 -11.39 -18.03
CA GLY A 24 4.33 -11.78 -17.68
C GLY A 24 4.35 -12.53 -16.36
N SER A 25 5.18 -13.56 -16.25
CA SER A 25 5.50 -14.20 -14.98
C SER A 25 7.00 -14.12 -14.71
N CYS A 26 7.35 -13.94 -13.44
CA CYS A 26 8.72 -13.99 -12.97
C CYS A 26 8.72 -14.69 -11.61
N SER A 27 9.62 -15.65 -11.45
CA SER A 27 9.78 -16.38 -10.19
C SER A 27 10.89 -15.72 -9.38
N TYR A 28 10.59 -15.39 -8.12
CA TYR A 28 11.54 -14.82 -7.18
C TYR A 28 11.66 -15.75 -5.96
N PRO A 29 12.86 -16.29 -5.64
CA PRO A 29 13.04 -17.26 -4.56
C PRO A 29 13.26 -16.63 -3.18
N GLY A 30 13.02 -15.33 -3.00
CA GLY A 30 13.36 -14.67 -1.75
C GLY A 30 12.21 -14.38 -0.81
N GLU A 31 12.52 -13.57 0.19
CA GLU A 31 11.76 -13.46 1.42
C GLU A 31 10.62 -12.44 1.32
N SER A 32 9.61 -12.61 2.18
CA SER A 32 8.57 -11.60 2.38
C SER A 32 9.15 -10.27 2.86
N ARG A 33 8.40 -9.18 2.67
CA ARG A 33 8.71 -7.80 3.07
C ARG A 33 9.85 -7.15 2.29
N GLN A 34 10.04 -7.55 1.04
CA GLN A 34 10.99 -6.91 0.14
C GLN A 34 10.33 -5.99 -0.85
N LEU A 35 11.03 -4.91 -1.18
CA LEU A 35 10.55 -3.88 -2.09
C LEU A 35 10.85 -4.24 -3.53
N TYR A 36 9.86 -4.07 -4.40
CA TYR A 36 9.98 -4.38 -5.82
C TYR A 36 9.17 -3.44 -6.72
N LYS A 37 9.56 -3.41 -8.00
CA LYS A 37 8.85 -2.79 -9.12
C LYS A 37 9.02 -3.65 -10.39
N TYR A 38 8.14 -3.45 -11.36
CA TYR A 38 8.32 -3.98 -12.69
C TYR A 38 9.08 -2.98 -13.56
N GLU A 39 10.20 -3.44 -14.11
CA GLU A 39 10.89 -2.75 -15.19
C GLU A 39 10.26 -3.22 -16.50
N ILE A 40 9.60 -2.29 -17.20
CA ILE A 40 8.88 -2.54 -18.45
C ILE A 40 9.62 -1.82 -19.57
N ILE A 41 9.90 -2.54 -20.65
CA ILE A 41 10.50 -1.99 -21.86
C ILE A 41 9.37 -1.85 -22.88
N ASP A 42 9.14 -0.63 -23.37
CA ASP A 42 8.12 -0.36 -24.37
C ASP A 42 8.55 -0.80 -25.79
N CYS A 43 7.64 -0.69 -26.76
CA CYS A 43 7.93 -1.04 -28.16
C CYS A 43 8.97 -0.12 -28.83
N TYR A 44 9.31 1.02 -28.21
CA TYR A 44 10.33 1.96 -28.66
C TYR A 44 11.68 1.77 -27.95
N GLY A 45 11.78 0.78 -27.04
CA GLY A 45 12.99 0.49 -26.27
C GLY A 45 13.18 1.38 -25.04
N ASN A 46 12.19 2.18 -24.64
CA ASN A 46 12.29 2.96 -23.41
C ASN A 46 11.96 2.08 -22.19
N THR A 47 12.77 2.22 -21.15
CA THR A 47 12.58 1.54 -19.88
C THR A 47 11.79 2.41 -18.91
N GLN A 48 10.72 1.87 -18.35
CA GLN A 48 9.93 2.50 -17.29
C GLN A 48 9.80 1.58 -16.08
N LEU A 49 9.79 2.19 -14.89
CA LEU A 49 9.49 1.49 -13.65
C LEU A 49 8.02 1.68 -13.29
N LYS A 50 7.32 0.58 -13.05
CA LYS A 50 5.91 0.57 -12.63
C LYS A 50 5.76 -0.20 -11.32
N ALA A 51 4.91 0.31 -10.44
CA ALA A 51 4.42 -0.45 -9.30
C ALA A 51 3.57 -1.63 -9.77
N ASP A 52 3.44 -2.65 -8.94
CA ASP A 52 2.57 -3.78 -9.23
C ASP A 52 1.09 -3.37 -9.06
N PRO A 53 0.24 -3.49 -10.11
CA PRO A 53 -1.19 -3.20 -10.01
C PRO A 53 -1.93 -4.07 -8.99
N TYR A 54 -1.40 -5.26 -8.69
CA TYR A 54 -1.97 -6.24 -7.76
C TYR A 54 -1.20 -6.32 -6.44
N ALA A 55 -0.37 -5.33 -6.13
CA ALA A 55 0.32 -5.28 -4.84
C ALA A 55 -0.67 -5.23 -3.67
N PHE A 56 -0.42 -6.05 -2.65
CA PHE A 56 -1.17 -5.99 -1.39
C PHE A 56 -0.74 -4.82 -0.51
N GLU A 57 0.55 -4.48 -0.51
CA GLU A 57 1.13 -3.40 0.29
C GLU A 57 2.13 -2.61 -0.56
N ALA A 58 2.25 -1.31 -0.29
CA ALA A 58 3.16 -0.41 -0.98
C ALA A 58 3.96 0.42 0.04
N GLN A 59 5.07 1.00 -0.42
CA GLN A 59 5.79 1.99 0.37
C GLN A 59 4.92 3.19 0.69
N MET A 60 5.19 3.80 1.84
CA MET A 60 4.60 5.08 2.18
C MET A 60 5.06 6.13 1.18
N ARG A 61 4.09 6.88 0.64
CA ARG A 61 4.33 8.05 -0.22
C ARG A 61 5.40 8.99 0.38
N PRO A 62 6.20 9.67 -0.46
CA PRO A 62 6.10 9.77 -1.92
C PRO A 62 6.72 8.59 -2.69
N ASP A 63 7.30 7.62 -1.99
CA ASP A 63 7.86 6.44 -2.63
C ASP A 63 6.74 5.53 -3.18
N THR A 64 7.05 4.74 -4.22
CA THR A 64 6.06 4.01 -5.02
C THR A 64 6.39 2.53 -5.25
N ALA A 65 7.33 1.97 -4.49
CA ALA A 65 7.62 0.54 -4.63
C ALA A 65 6.54 -0.32 -3.95
N SER A 66 6.28 -1.46 -4.55
CA SER A 66 5.39 -2.48 -4.00
C SER A 66 6.17 -3.34 -2.99
N LEU A 67 5.49 -3.86 -1.96
CA LEU A 67 6.07 -4.71 -0.94
C LEU A 67 5.55 -6.14 -1.08
N VAL A 68 6.45 -7.12 -1.18
CA VAL A 68 6.08 -8.54 -1.20
C VAL A 68 5.46 -8.91 0.14
N THR A 69 4.16 -9.19 0.15
CA THR A 69 3.43 -9.49 1.39
C THR A 69 2.59 -10.75 1.19
N PRO A 70 2.61 -11.71 2.14
CA PRO A 70 1.72 -12.86 2.06
C PRO A 70 0.27 -12.41 2.11
N LEU A 71 -0.63 -13.22 1.54
CA LEU A 71 -2.05 -12.96 1.64
C LEU A 71 -2.46 -12.99 3.12
N PRO A 72 -3.29 -12.04 3.58
CA PRO A 72 -3.85 -12.10 4.92
C PRO A 72 -4.73 -13.34 5.07
N GLU A 73 -4.85 -13.84 6.30
CA GLU A 73 -5.80 -14.90 6.61
C GLU A 73 -7.22 -14.43 6.32
N VAL A 74 -8.02 -15.32 5.75
CA VAL A 74 -9.44 -15.06 5.49
C VAL A 74 -10.17 -15.08 6.83
N VAL A 75 -10.82 -13.97 7.16
CA VAL A 75 -11.66 -13.87 8.35
C VAL A 75 -13.09 -14.23 7.95
N GLU A 76 -13.58 -15.34 8.47
CA GLU A 76 -14.95 -15.80 8.25
C GLU A 76 -15.99 -14.88 8.91
N ASN A 77 -17.14 -14.73 8.25
CA ASN A 77 -18.24 -13.96 8.82
C ASN A 77 -18.95 -14.77 9.91
N THR A 78 -18.90 -14.27 11.13
CA THR A 78 -19.65 -14.85 12.26
C THR A 78 -21.17 -14.77 12.04
N PRO A 79 -21.97 -15.75 12.48
CA PRO A 79 -23.43 -15.71 12.40
C PRO A 79 -24.07 -14.50 13.08
N GLU A 80 -23.42 -13.95 14.10
CA GLU A 80 -23.84 -12.73 14.80
C GLU A 80 -23.74 -11.52 13.88
N ARG A 81 -22.64 -11.39 13.13
CA ARG A 81 -22.44 -10.32 12.14
C ARG A 81 -23.43 -10.42 10.98
N GLN A 82 -23.72 -11.64 10.52
CA GLN A 82 -24.73 -11.84 9.48
C GLN A 82 -26.10 -11.33 9.95
N ARG A 83 -26.53 -11.73 11.15
CA ARG A 83 -27.79 -11.30 11.76
C ARG A 83 -27.87 -9.79 12.01
N ALA A 84 -26.74 -9.14 12.33
CA ALA A 84 -26.68 -7.69 12.52
C ALA A 84 -26.88 -6.91 11.21
N ASN A 85 -26.58 -7.53 10.06
CA ASN A 85 -26.67 -6.93 8.72
C ASN A 85 -27.91 -7.37 7.94
N ASP A 86 -28.87 -8.03 8.58
CA ASP A 86 -30.14 -8.42 7.95
C ASP A 86 -30.96 -7.19 7.53
N PHE A 87 -31.78 -7.34 6.48
CA PHE A 87 -32.58 -6.23 5.91
C PHE A 87 -33.59 -5.60 6.88
N ASP A 88 -33.97 -6.32 7.94
CA ASP A 88 -34.92 -5.88 8.96
C ASP A 88 -34.24 -5.19 10.16
N ARG A 89 -32.92 -4.99 10.13
CA ARG A 89 -32.15 -4.35 11.19
C ARG A 89 -31.96 -2.85 10.97
N PRO A 90 -31.84 -2.05 12.04
CA PRO A 90 -31.60 -0.62 11.92
C PRO A 90 -30.20 -0.33 11.36
N ILE A 91 -30.16 0.49 10.32
CA ILE A 91 -28.93 0.96 9.68
C ILE A 91 -28.71 2.42 10.02
N SER A 92 -27.64 2.71 10.76
CA SER A 92 -27.15 4.05 11.05
C SER A 92 -25.65 4.06 10.81
N ILE A 93 -25.22 4.86 9.84
CA ILE A 93 -23.86 4.83 9.28
C ILE A 93 -23.10 6.06 9.76
N TYR A 94 -21.91 5.83 10.31
CA TYR A 94 -20.94 6.88 10.58
C TYR A 94 -19.91 6.90 9.44
N GLU A 95 -20.00 7.91 8.57
CA GLU A 95 -19.06 8.10 7.46
C GLU A 95 -17.76 8.76 7.96
N VAL A 96 -16.61 8.16 7.62
CA VAL A 96 -15.31 8.57 8.16
C VAL A 96 -14.23 8.59 7.09
N HIS A 97 -13.49 9.68 7.05
CA HIS A 97 -12.20 9.77 6.38
C HIS A 97 -11.08 9.56 7.41
N LEU A 98 -10.42 8.40 7.38
CA LEU A 98 -9.41 8.01 8.38
C LEU A 98 -8.25 9.01 8.48
N GLY A 99 -7.88 9.65 7.38
CA GLY A 99 -6.77 10.62 7.33
C GLY A 99 -7.05 11.97 8.00
N SER A 100 -8.31 12.27 8.32
CA SER A 100 -8.73 13.55 8.91
C SER A 100 -9.61 13.40 10.14
N TRP A 101 -10.03 12.19 10.51
CA TRP A 101 -10.86 11.97 11.69
C TRP A 101 -10.16 12.42 12.97
N ARG A 102 -8.95 11.92 13.20
CA ARG A 102 -8.11 12.30 14.33
C ARG A 102 -6.64 12.12 13.99
N ARG A 103 -5.79 12.98 14.57
CA ARG A 103 -4.34 12.98 14.40
C ARG A 103 -3.65 12.97 15.76
N HIS A 104 -2.40 12.56 15.79
CA HIS A 104 -1.55 12.70 16.96
C HIS A 104 -1.39 14.19 17.31
N THR A 105 -1.56 14.52 18.59
CA THR A 105 -1.43 15.91 19.07
C THR A 105 -0.02 16.43 18.97
N ASP A 106 0.97 15.55 19.08
CA ASP A 106 2.37 15.92 19.24
C ASP A 106 3.01 16.22 17.88
N ASP A 107 2.85 15.30 16.92
CA ASP A 107 3.51 15.36 15.61
C ASP A 107 2.54 15.67 14.45
N ASN A 108 1.25 15.86 14.74
CA ASN A 108 0.18 16.01 13.74
C ASN A 108 0.14 14.87 12.70
N PHE A 109 0.69 13.71 13.06
CA PHE A 109 0.77 12.53 12.21
C PHE A 109 -0.54 11.74 12.24
N TRP A 110 -0.78 10.92 11.22
CA TRP A 110 -1.96 10.06 11.15
C TRP A 110 -1.93 8.97 12.20
N LEU A 111 -3.10 8.56 12.67
CA LEU A 111 -3.26 7.38 13.52
C LEU A 111 -3.03 6.12 12.70
N SER A 112 -2.38 5.13 13.30
CA SER A 112 -2.28 3.79 12.74
C SER A 112 -3.64 3.07 12.75
N TYR A 113 -3.81 2.06 11.91
CA TYR A 113 -5.02 1.22 11.94
C TYR A 113 -5.27 0.57 13.29
N GLY A 114 -4.21 0.23 14.04
CA GLY A 114 -4.36 -0.32 15.40
C GLY A 114 -4.94 0.70 16.38
N GLU A 115 -4.48 1.95 16.31
CA GLU A 115 -4.99 3.03 17.15
C GLU A 115 -6.39 3.45 16.75
N LEU A 116 -6.68 3.50 15.44
CA LEU A 116 -8.02 3.74 14.91
C LEU A 116 -8.97 2.63 15.36
N ALA A 117 -8.57 1.36 15.30
CA ALA A 117 -9.42 0.25 15.73
C ALA A 117 -9.82 0.36 17.20
N VAL A 118 -8.97 0.92 18.07
CA VAL A 118 -9.35 1.16 19.47
C VAL A 118 -10.24 2.41 19.56
N GLN A 119 -9.72 3.56 19.13
CA GLN A 119 -10.38 4.84 19.39
C GLN A 119 -11.66 5.05 18.59
N LEU A 120 -11.68 4.66 17.32
CA LEU A 120 -12.83 4.86 16.44
C LEU A 120 -13.97 3.92 16.81
N ILE A 121 -13.65 2.65 17.10
CA ILE A 121 -14.68 1.66 17.45
C ILE A 121 -15.35 2.03 18.78
N ASP A 122 -14.58 2.45 19.78
CA ASP A 122 -15.15 2.88 21.06
C ASP A 122 -16.06 4.10 20.88
N TYR A 123 -15.61 5.12 20.13
CA TYR A 123 -16.41 6.31 19.84
C TYR A 123 -17.72 5.99 19.10
N VAL A 124 -17.67 5.14 18.08
CA VAL A 124 -18.85 4.78 17.28
C VAL A 124 -19.86 3.99 18.12
N LYS A 125 -19.38 3.12 19.01
CA LYS A 125 -20.22 2.38 19.96
C LYS A 125 -20.89 3.30 20.97
N ASP A 126 -20.15 4.24 21.55
CA ASP A 126 -20.69 5.21 22.52
C ASP A 126 -21.77 6.10 21.91
N MET A 127 -21.60 6.45 20.63
CA MET A 127 -22.57 7.25 19.87
C MET A 127 -23.79 6.44 19.38
N GLY A 128 -23.75 5.10 19.47
CA GLY A 128 -24.87 4.23 19.11
C GLY A 128 -25.06 3.99 17.61
N PHE A 129 -24.03 4.23 16.78
CA PHE A 129 -24.09 3.90 15.36
C PHE A 129 -23.98 2.38 15.13
N THR A 130 -24.59 1.89 14.04
CA THR A 130 -24.56 0.45 13.72
C THR A 130 -23.49 0.09 12.70
N HIS A 131 -23.10 1.03 11.83
CA HIS A 131 -22.15 0.82 10.75
C HIS A 131 -21.15 1.96 10.64
N ILE A 132 -19.98 1.66 10.07
CA ILE A 132 -18.96 2.64 9.71
C ILE A 132 -18.77 2.56 8.19
N GLU A 133 -18.87 3.69 7.52
CA GLU A 133 -18.53 3.81 6.10
C GLU A 133 -17.21 4.54 5.97
N LEU A 134 -16.26 3.93 5.26
CA LEU A 134 -14.94 4.49 5.08
C LEU A 134 -14.85 5.13 3.69
N LEU A 135 -14.38 6.37 3.63
CA LEU A 135 -13.90 6.94 2.37
C LEU A 135 -12.77 6.06 1.79
N PRO A 136 -12.50 6.13 0.47
CA PRO A 136 -11.59 5.20 -0.19
C PRO A 136 -10.23 5.06 0.51
N ILE A 137 -9.99 3.86 1.03
CA ILE A 137 -8.76 3.49 1.75
C ILE A 137 -7.68 2.93 0.82
N ASN A 138 -7.93 2.85 -0.49
CA ASN A 138 -6.93 2.39 -1.44
C ASN A 138 -5.73 3.35 -1.49
N GLU A 139 -4.55 2.81 -1.81
CA GLU A 139 -3.34 3.62 -1.93
C GLU A 139 -3.53 4.76 -2.95
N HIS A 140 -3.29 5.98 -2.48
CA HIS A 140 -3.42 7.18 -3.29
C HIS A 140 -2.20 8.09 -3.05
N PRO A 141 -1.62 8.64 -4.13
CA PRO A 141 -0.39 9.43 -4.06
C PRO A 141 -0.61 10.78 -3.38
N PHE A 142 -1.85 11.27 -3.36
CA PHE A 142 -2.17 12.62 -2.96
C PHE A 142 -3.30 12.68 -1.94
N ASP A 143 -2.97 13.10 -0.72
CA ASP A 143 -3.89 13.23 0.42
C ASP A 143 -5.10 14.12 0.14
N GLY A 144 -4.92 15.20 -0.64
CA GLY A 144 -6.00 16.13 -0.96
C GLY A 144 -7.03 15.56 -1.95
N SER A 145 -6.81 14.35 -2.46
CA SER A 145 -7.80 13.66 -3.30
C SER A 145 -8.85 12.91 -2.47
N TRP A 146 -8.70 12.84 -1.15
CA TRP A 146 -9.58 12.06 -0.26
C TRP A 146 -9.76 10.60 -0.71
N GLY A 147 -8.72 10.04 -1.35
CA GLY A 147 -8.74 8.68 -1.90
C GLY A 147 -9.51 8.52 -3.22
N LEU A 148 -10.13 9.58 -3.76
CA LEU A 148 -10.90 9.52 -5.01
C LEU A 148 -10.00 9.34 -6.25
N SER A 149 -8.72 9.71 -6.17
CA SER A 149 -7.73 9.47 -7.23
C SER A 149 -6.78 8.35 -6.81
N ALA A 150 -7.28 7.10 -6.83
CA ALA A 150 -6.47 5.92 -6.55
C ALA A 150 -5.51 5.63 -7.72
N LEU A 151 -4.24 5.34 -7.41
CA LEU A 151 -3.24 4.93 -8.43
C LEU A 151 -3.23 3.41 -8.65
N GLY A 152 -3.97 2.64 -7.85
CA GLY A 152 -4.05 1.19 -7.97
C GLY A 152 -5.01 0.57 -6.95
N SER A 153 -5.31 -0.71 -7.14
CA SER A 153 -6.20 -1.51 -6.29
C SER A 153 -5.48 -2.07 -5.06
N THR A 154 -4.53 -1.32 -4.48
CA THR A 154 -3.72 -1.80 -3.37
C THR A 154 -4.60 -1.99 -2.13
N LEU A 155 -4.68 -3.24 -1.66
CA LEU A 155 -5.62 -3.69 -0.62
C LEU A 155 -5.24 -3.25 0.79
N ARG A 156 -3.99 -2.87 1.04
CA ARG A 156 -3.55 -2.18 2.26
C ARG A 156 -2.85 -0.87 1.92
N PRO A 157 -3.41 0.28 2.32
CA PRO A 157 -2.67 1.53 2.23
C PRO A 157 -1.44 1.46 3.13
N GLY A 158 -0.35 2.09 2.69
CA GLY A 158 0.95 2.10 3.37
C GLY A 158 0.92 2.86 4.69
N VAL A 159 0.29 2.30 5.72
CA VAL A 159 0.37 2.80 7.12
C VAL A 159 1.28 1.85 7.91
N SER A 160 2.53 1.75 7.47
CA SER A 160 3.60 1.14 8.27
C SER A 160 4.45 2.26 8.84
N ALA A 161 4.04 2.75 10.02
CA ALA A 161 4.84 3.61 10.88
C ALA A 161 6.02 2.78 11.43
N ARG A 162 7.06 2.60 10.61
CA ARG A 162 8.41 2.36 11.12
C ARG A 162 9.30 3.45 10.55
N ARG A 163 9.98 4.15 11.46
CA ARG A 163 10.90 5.25 11.19
C ARG A 163 11.76 4.91 9.97
N PRO A 164 11.99 5.87 9.04
CA PRO A 164 12.85 5.62 7.89
C PRO A 164 14.22 5.15 8.40
N ILE A 165 14.62 3.95 7.98
CA ILE A 165 15.99 3.48 8.12
C ILE A 165 16.83 4.51 7.35
N SER A 166 17.74 5.17 8.06
CA SER A 166 18.63 6.19 7.53
C SER A 166 19.27 5.71 6.23
N LYS A 167 18.97 6.39 5.11
CA LYS A 167 19.64 6.15 3.82
C LYS A 167 21.15 6.34 4.03
N PRO A 168 22.03 5.41 3.62
CA PRO A 168 23.45 5.72 3.55
C PRO A 168 23.68 6.79 2.49
N LEU A 169 24.25 7.93 2.91
CA LEU A 169 24.73 8.99 2.03
C LEU A 169 25.79 8.41 1.09
N TRP A 170 25.44 8.13 -0.16
CA TRP A 170 26.43 7.93 -1.20
C TRP A 170 27.03 9.29 -1.59
N ARG A 171 28.21 9.58 -1.01
CA ARG A 171 29.11 10.66 -1.44
C ARG A 171 29.42 10.47 -2.93
N ARG A 172 29.15 11.50 -3.74
CA ARG A 172 29.70 11.65 -5.09
C ARG A 172 31.23 11.54 -5.01
N ARG A 173 31.80 10.54 -5.68
CA ARG A 173 33.25 10.50 -5.93
C ARG A 173 33.60 11.66 -6.85
N THR A 174 34.59 12.40 -6.39
CA THR A 174 35.39 13.43 -7.05
C THR A 174 35.73 13.11 -8.50
N GLY A 175 35.51 14.06 -9.41
CA GLY A 175 36.18 14.07 -10.72
C GLY A 175 37.66 14.44 -10.55
N PRO A 176 38.56 13.96 -11.42
CA PRO A 176 39.95 14.40 -11.40
C PRO A 176 40.10 15.78 -12.07
N ALA A 177 40.82 16.66 -11.38
CA ALA A 177 41.39 17.87 -11.95
C ALA A 177 42.59 17.53 -12.85
N SER A 178 42.82 18.40 -13.82
CA SER A 178 43.69 18.32 -14.99
C SER A 178 45.18 18.07 -14.75
N MET A 179 45.83 17.53 -15.80
CA MET A 179 47.10 18.02 -16.36
C MET A 179 47.08 17.86 -17.88
#